data_AF-A0A5B7J047-F1
#
_entry.id   AF-A0A5B7J047-F1
#
_cell.length_a   1.000
_cell.length_b   1.000
_cell.length_c   1.000
_cell.angle_alpha   90.00
_cell.angle_beta   90.00
_cell.angle_gamma   90.00
#
_symmetry.space_group_name_H-M   'P 1'
#
loop_
_entity.id
_entity.type
_entity.pdbx_description
1 polymer ?
#
loop_
_entity_poly.entity_id
_entity_poly.type
_entity_poly.pdbx_seq_one_letter_code
_entity_poly.pdbx_strand_id
1 'polypeptide(L)'
;MSVQCHACIGGTNLGEDIRKLDYGQHVVSGTPGRVFDMIRRRTLRTRSIKMLVLDEADEMLNKGFKEQIYDVYRYLPPATQVVLISATLPHEILEMTSKFMTDPIRILVKR
;
A
#
# COMPACT_ATOMS: atom_id res chain seq x y z
N MET A 1 -15.03 11.39 -17.68
CA MET A 1 -13.68 11.29 -17.08
C MET A 1 -13.40 9.82 -16.84
N SER A 2 -12.31 9.27 -17.36
CA SER A 2 -11.88 7.90 -17.11
C SER A 2 -10.84 7.87 -15.98
N VAL A 3 -11.03 6.97 -15.01
CA VAL A 3 -10.03 6.68 -13.98
C VAL A 3 -8.85 5.96 -14.63
N GLN A 4 -7.63 6.36 -14.28
CA GLN A 4 -6.39 5.72 -14.74
C GLN A 4 -5.77 4.92 -13.61
N CYS A 5 -5.45 3.66 -13.91
CA CYS A 5 -4.92 2.70 -12.94
C CYS A 5 -3.64 2.09 -13.49
N HIS A 6 -2.68 1.81 -12.60
CA HIS A 6 -1.44 1.13 -12.96
C HIS A 6 -1.05 0.08 -11.92
N ALA A 7 -0.43 -1.00 -12.38
CA ALA A 7 0.05 -2.08 -11.52
C ALA A 7 1.59 -2.05 -11.42
N CYS A 8 2.12 -1.85 -10.22
CA CYS A 8 3.55 -1.78 -9.91
C CYS A 8 4.01 -3.08 -9.23
N ILE A 9 4.43 -4.07 -10.01
CA ILE A 9 4.76 -5.41 -9.52
C ILE A 9 6.21 -5.75 -9.84
N GLY A 10 6.92 -6.42 -8.92
CA GLY A 10 8.26 -6.95 -9.18
C GLY A 10 8.30 -7.90 -10.38
N GLY A 11 9.43 -8.00 -11.07
CA GLY A 11 9.58 -8.86 -12.26
C GLY A 11 9.07 -8.26 -13.58
N THR A 12 8.39 -7.11 -13.54
CA THR A 12 8.01 -6.34 -14.74
C THR A 12 9.05 -5.29 -15.12
N ASN A 13 8.90 -4.71 -16.31
CA ASN A 13 9.76 -3.66 -16.83
C ASN A 13 9.64 -2.37 -15.98
N LEU A 14 10.73 -2.03 -15.30
CA LEU A 14 10.83 -0.84 -14.46
C LEU A 14 10.59 0.47 -15.23
N GLY A 15 11.08 0.56 -16.47
CA GLY A 15 10.94 1.76 -17.30
C GLY A 15 9.49 2.05 -17.68
N GLU A 16 8.68 1.00 -17.83
CA GLU A 16 7.24 1.15 -18.08
C GLU A 16 6.52 1.72 -16.85
N ASP A 17 6.81 1.19 -15.66
CA ASP A 17 6.26 1.70 -14.40
C ASP A 17 6.57 3.19 -14.23
N ILE A 18 7.83 3.58 -14.43
CA ILE A 18 8.26 4.99 -14.33
C ILE A 18 7.45 5.85 -15.30
N ARG A 19 7.39 5.47 -16.58
CA ARG A 19 6.67 6.24 -17.61
C ARG A 19 5.17 6.37 -17.31
N LYS A 20 4.53 5.31 -16.82
CA LYS A 20 3.11 5.31 -16.47
C LYS A 20 2.84 6.18 -15.25
N LEU A 21 3.69 6.12 -14.23
CA LEU A 21 3.57 6.92 -13.03
C LEU A 21 3.82 8.42 -13.29
N ASP A 22 4.80 8.75 -14.13
CA ASP A 22 5.09 10.14 -14.51
C ASP A 22 3.94 10.78 -15.31
N TYR A 23 3.20 9.98 -16.10
CA TYR A 23 1.98 10.43 -16.77
C TYR A 23 0.84 10.77 -15.78
N GLY A 24 0.91 10.23 -14.56
CA GLY A 24 -0.09 10.40 -13.51
C GLY A 24 -1.08 9.23 -13.48
N GLN A 25 -1.34 8.71 -12.27
CA GLN A 25 -2.28 7.62 -12.03
C GLN A 25 -3.19 7.98 -10.87
N HIS A 26 -4.47 7.59 -10.97
CA HIS A 26 -5.45 7.81 -9.90
C HIS A 26 -5.40 6.68 -8.88
N VAL A 27 -5.12 5.45 -9.34
CA VAL A 27 -4.98 4.25 -8.53
C VAL A 27 -3.70 3.52 -8.90
N VAL A 28 -2.93 3.11 -7.89
CA VAL A 28 -1.77 2.24 -8.07
C VAL A 28 -1.98 1.02 -7.19
N SER A 29 -1.92 -0.16 -7.78
CA SER A 29 -1.85 -1.44 -7.05
C SER A 29 -0.47 -2.03 -7.26
N GLY A 30 0.12 -2.68 -6.25
CA GLY A 30 1.48 -3.19 -6.43
C GLY A 30 2.01 -3.93 -5.23
N THR A 31 3.13 -4.63 -5.43
CA THR A 31 3.81 -5.31 -4.34
C THR A 31 4.62 -4.32 -3.51
N PRO A 32 4.71 -4.49 -2.18
CA PRO A 32 5.33 -3.50 -1.29
C PRO A 32 6.73 -3.06 -1.74
N GLY A 33 7.57 -4.01 -2.17
CA GLY A 33 8.91 -3.72 -2.65
C GLY A 33 8.96 -2.82 -3.89
N ARG A 34 8.12 -3.08 -4.91
CA ARG A 34 8.10 -2.26 -6.13
C ARG A 34 7.47 -0.89 -5.89
N VAL A 35 6.38 -0.83 -5.13
CA VAL A 35 5.74 0.43 -4.74
C VAL A 35 6.72 1.31 -3.96
N PHE A 36 7.43 0.72 -2.99
CA PHE A 36 8.44 1.44 -2.22
C PHE A 36 9.58 1.97 -3.09
N ASP A 37 10.10 1.19 -4.03
CA ASP A 37 11.12 1.64 -4.98
C ASP A 37 10.64 2.84 -5.81
N MET A 38 9.38 2.82 -6.29
CA MET A 38 8.80 3.94 -7.05
C MET A 38 8.65 5.21 -6.20
N ILE A 39 8.29 5.08 -4.92
CA ILE A 39 8.24 6.21 -3.98
C ILE A 39 9.64 6.77 -3.74
N ARG A 40 10.64 5.92 -3.47
CA ARG A 40 12.03 6.35 -3.24
C ARG A 40 12.62 7.08 -4.44
N ARG A 41 12.30 6.64 -5.65
CA ARG A 41 12.71 7.28 -6.91
C ARG A 41 11.95 8.58 -7.22
N ARG A 42 10.94 8.94 -6.41
CA ARG A 42 10.05 10.09 -6.58
C ARG A 42 9.19 10.04 -7.85
N THR A 43 9.03 8.86 -8.44
CA THR A 43 8.14 8.63 -9.60
C THR A 43 6.70 8.41 -9.14
N LEU A 44 6.50 7.67 -8.04
CA LEU A 44 5.22 7.65 -7.32
C LEU A 44 5.20 8.77 -6.27
N ARG A 45 4.51 9.86 -6.57
CA ARG A 45 4.39 11.02 -5.67
C ARG A 45 3.27 10.80 -4.65
N THR A 46 3.63 10.77 -3.37
CA THR A 46 2.70 10.40 -2.29
C THR A 46 1.88 11.57 -1.75
N ARG A 47 2.26 12.82 -2.02
CA ARG A 47 1.66 14.02 -1.40
C ARG A 47 0.13 14.14 -1.56
N SER A 48 -0.43 13.60 -2.64
CA SER A 48 -1.86 13.64 -2.93
C SER A 48 -2.58 12.32 -2.64
N ILE A 49 -1.89 11.31 -2.11
CA ILE A 49 -2.52 10.03 -1.75
C ILE A 49 -3.43 10.25 -0.56
N LYS A 50 -4.67 9.80 -0.68
CA LYS A 50 -5.71 9.92 0.36
C LYS A 50 -6.01 8.59 1.04
N MET A 51 -5.62 7.47 0.42
CA MET A 51 -5.97 6.14 0.90
C MET A 51 -4.82 5.15 0.64
N LEU A 52 -4.58 4.30 1.62
CA LEU A 52 -3.75 3.09 1.51
C LEU A 52 -4.63 1.88 1.84
N VAL A 53 -4.64 0.88 0.95
CA VAL A 53 -5.32 -0.39 1.17
C VAL A 53 -4.27 -1.49 1.27
N LEU A 54 -4.29 -2.23 2.37
CA LEU A 54 -3.47 -3.42 2.61
C LEU A 54 -4.37 -4.64 2.48
N ASP A 55 -4.28 -5.33 1.34
CA ASP A 55 -5.03 -6.55 1.07
C ASP A 55 -4.18 -7.79 1.40
N GLU A 56 -4.81 -8.86 1.90
CA GLU A 56 -4.14 -10.06 2.41
C GLU A 56 -2.96 -9.74 3.34
N ALA A 57 -3.20 -8.88 4.35
CA ALA A 57 -2.13 -8.34 5.17
C ALA A 57 -1.34 -9.41 5.95
N ASP A 58 -2.00 -10.50 6.37
CA ASP A 58 -1.35 -11.67 6.98
C ASP A 58 -0.36 -12.36 6.03
N GLU A 59 -0.74 -12.56 4.76
CA GLU A 59 0.16 -13.08 3.73
C GLU A 59 1.37 -12.17 3.49
N MET A 60 1.16 -10.85 3.49
CA MET A 60 2.27 -9.91 3.33
C MET A 60 3.28 -10.00 4.49
N LEU A 61 2.81 -10.18 5.72
CA LEU A 61 3.68 -10.39 6.88
C LEU A 61 4.44 -11.73 6.80
N ASN A 62 3.76 -12.81 6.40
CA ASN A 62 4.39 -14.12 6.22
C ASN A 62 5.53 -14.09 5.19
N LYS A 63 5.42 -13.22 4.18
CA LYS A 63 6.44 -13.00 3.14
C LYS A 63 7.55 -12.03 3.56
N GLY A 64 7.50 -11.51 4.78
CA GLY A 64 8.51 -10.60 5.32
C GLY A 64 8.40 -9.17 4.80
N PHE A 65 7.23 -8.74 4.31
CA PHE A 65 7.05 -7.38 3.78
C PHE A 65 6.78 -6.30 4.82
N LYS A 66 6.89 -6.63 6.11
CA LYS A 66 6.58 -5.74 7.23
C LYS A 66 7.31 -4.39 7.14
N GLU A 67 8.62 -4.43 6.94
CA GLU A 67 9.45 -3.22 6.87
C GLU A 67 9.10 -2.36 5.65
N GLN A 68 8.86 -2.98 4.48
CA GLN A 68 8.47 -2.25 3.27
C GLN A 68 7.10 -1.59 3.41
N ILE A 69 6.14 -2.24 4.08
CA ILE A 69 4.83 -1.63 4.36
C ILE A 69 5.02 -0.42 5.28
N TYR A 70 5.84 -0.57 6.33
CA TYR A 70 6.15 0.51 7.27
C TYR A 70 6.82 1.69 6.56
N ASP A 71 7.77 1.40 5.67
CA ASP A 71 8.43 2.41 4.86
C ASP A 71 7.44 3.13 3.96
N VAL A 72 6.60 2.42 3.19
CA VAL A 72 5.56 3.04 2.34
C VAL A 72 4.69 3.98 3.17
N TYR A 73 4.17 3.52 4.32
CA TYR A 73 3.33 4.33 5.20
C TYR A 73 3.99 5.63 5.65
N ARG A 74 5.29 5.61 5.98
CA ARG A 74 6.04 6.80 6.42
C ARG A 74 6.16 7.89 5.36
N TYR A 75 6.04 7.55 4.07
CA TYR A 75 6.02 8.54 2.98
C TYR A 75 4.62 9.10 2.70
N LEU A 76 3.57 8.56 3.33
CA LEU A 76 2.20 9.01 3.09
C LEU A 76 1.85 10.23 3.94
N PRO A 77 0.94 11.10 3.47
CA PRO A 77 0.42 12.20 4.27
C PRO A 77 -0.24 11.71 5.58
N PRO A 78 -0.15 12.47 6.69
CA PRO A 78 -0.79 12.08 7.95
C PRO A 78 -2.31 11.87 7.87
N ALA A 79 -2.98 12.54 6.93
CA ALA A 79 -4.42 12.44 6.72
C ALA A 79 -4.83 11.23 5.84
N THR A 80 -3.91 10.31 5.55
CA THR A 80 -4.19 9.14 4.71
C THR A 80 -5.10 8.16 5.46
N GLN A 81 -6.23 7.82 4.85
CA GLN A 81 -7.08 6.75 5.34
C GLN A 81 -6.40 5.40 5.08
N VAL A 82 -6.21 4.59 6.12
CA VAL A 82 -5.68 3.24 5.98
C VAL A 82 -6.81 2.23 6.12
N VAL A 83 -6.89 1.30 5.17
CA VAL A 83 -7.79 0.15 5.19
C VAL A 83 -6.94 -1.11 5.21
N LEU A 84 -7.20 -2.00 6.16
CA LEU A 84 -6.50 -3.28 6.29
C LEU A 84 -7.51 -4.42 6.15
N ILE A 85 -7.20 -5.36 5.26
CA ILE A 85 -7.99 -6.55 4.98
C ILE A 85 -7.08 -7.76 5.22
N SER A 86 -7.57 -8.72 6.00
CA SER A 86 -6.80 -9.88 6.40
C SER A 86 -7.73 -11.04 6.71
N ALA A 87 -7.35 -12.27 6.33
CA ALA A 87 -8.13 -13.46 6.63
C ALA A 87 -7.96 -13.89 8.10
N THR A 88 -6.76 -13.68 8.64
CA THR A 88 -6.41 -13.94 10.02
C THR A 88 -5.98 -12.66 10.75
N LEU A 89 -6.01 -12.68 12.08
CA LEU A 89 -5.63 -11.53 12.92
C LEU A 89 -4.57 -11.95 13.96
N PRO A 90 -3.36 -12.35 13.54
CA PRO A 90 -2.27 -12.57 14.47
C PRO A 90 -1.85 -11.27 15.16
N HIS A 91 -1.09 -11.38 16.25
CA HIS A 91 -0.65 -10.24 17.05
C HIS A 91 0.01 -9.13 16.21
N GLU A 92 0.82 -9.51 15.22
CA GLU A 92 1.50 -8.56 14.34
C GLU A 92 0.52 -7.71 13.50
N ILE A 93 -0.58 -8.29 13.03
CA ILE A 93 -1.62 -7.53 12.31
C ILE A 93 -2.31 -6.55 13.27
N LEU A 94 -2.63 -6.99 14.48
CA LEU A 94 -3.23 -6.12 15.50
C LEU A 94 -2.31 -4.94 15.84
N GLU A 95 -1.01 -5.18 15.97
CA GLU A 95 -0.03 -4.11 16.14
C GLU A 95 -0.01 -3.13 14.96
N MET A 96 -0.04 -3.62 13.72
CA MET A 96 -0.09 -2.75 12.54
C MET A 96 -1.34 -1.88 12.55
N THR A 97 -2.52 -2.42 12.88
CA THR A 97 -3.75 -1.62 12.95
C THR A 97 -3.63 -0.49 13.96
N SER A 98 -2.96 -0.73 15.09
CA SER A 98 -2.76 0.27 16.15
C SER A 98 -1.75 1.36 15.76
N LYS A 99 -0.81 1.06 14.87
CA LYS A 99 0.25 1.98 14.42
C LYS A 99 -0.14 2.80 13.19
N PHE A 100 -0.90 2.21 12.27
CA PHE A 100 -1.18 2.79 10.95
C PHE A 100 -2.58 3.40 10.82
N MET A 101 -3.53 2.98 11.66
CA MET A 101 -4.91 3.40 11.54
C MET A 101 -5.27 4.36 12.67
N THR A 102 -6.11 5.35 12.36
CA THR A 102 -6.69 6.27 13.35
C THR A 102 -8.12 5.83 13.63
N ASP A 103 -8.42 5.44 14.87
CA ASP A 103 -9.76 4.98 15.31
C ASP A 103 -10.42 3.98 14.35
N PRO A 104 -9.81 2.80 14.09
CA PRO A 104 -10.28 1.88 13.08
C PRO A 104 -11.60 1.19 13.47
N ILE A 105 -12.57 1.21 12.56
CA ILE A 105 -13.77 0.37 12.67
C ILE A 105 -13.38 -1.07 12.34
N ARG A 106 -13.51 -1.96 13.33
CA ARG A 106 -13.26 -3.38 13.15
C ARG A 106 -14.51 -4.09 12.66
N ILE A 107 -14.43 -4.67 11.46
CA ILE A 107 -15.51 -5.47 10.86
C ILE A 107 -15.06 -6.94 10.83
N LEU A 108 -15.81 -7.81 11.50
CA LEU A 108 -15.59 -9.25 11.48
C LEU A 108 -16.74 -9.92 10.72
N VAL A 109 -16.41 -10.54 9.60
CA VAL A 109 -17.37 -11.32 8.82
C VAL A 109 -17.24 -12.78 9.26
N LYS A 110 -18.33 -13.33 9.82
CA LYS A 110 -18.41 -14.78 10.04
C LYS A 110 -18.56 -15.46 8.69
N ARG A 111 -17.75 -16.49 8.44
CA ARG A 111 -17.99 -17.42 7.34
C ARG A 111 -19.31 -18.15 7.53
#